data_AF-A0A0A8URE8-F1
#
_entry.id   AF-A0A0A8URE8-F1
#
_cell.length_a   1.000
_cell.length_b   1.000
_cell.length_c   1.000
_cell.angle_alpha   90.00
_cell.angle_beta   90.00
_cell.angle_gamma   90.00
#
_symmetry.space_group_name_H-M   'P 1'
#
loop_
_entity.id
_entity.type
_entity.pdbx_description
1 polymer ?
#
loop_
_entity_poly.entity_id
_entity_poly.type
_entity_poly.pdbx_seq_one_letter_code
_entity_poly.pdbx_strand_id
1 'polypeptide(L)'
;MQISKWDKLIPSDLNDFILRLAPTKIKSRYLKARDHYNKSIKLIDFDDEMAFIRLVASEEEIVISIFEQLKIQKFCNIRFTSNFKNHAVKISLAPVLDYFTSILKNMKFFGDSQREEVKLVLKGDSIRLLIKLEEQELISPLPVNITLEAENERNTVEDWYRRFLEFLPEKCTVKGFVTSRADARNKILYAHDGGTFNLSPTETFIHHFQREIVLLCWALGILIDDDIATRGYDLINLMISIYERILIESKVLKVG
;
A
#
# COMPACT_ATOMS: atom_id res chain seq x y z
N MET A 1 -12.47 -2.82 14.19
CA MET A 1 -12.90 -3.48 12.93
C MET A 1 -13.15 -4.93 13.28
N GLN A 2 -13.78 -5.80 12.49
CA GLN A 2 -13.87 -7.22 12.87
C GLN A 2 -12.75 -8.00 12.15
N ILE A 3 -12.07 -8.91 12.85
CA ILE A 3 -11.13 -9.84 12.22
C ILE A 3 -11.89 -10.61 11.14
N SER A 4 -11.47 -10.44 9.89
CA SER A 4 -12.21 -10.87 8.70
C SER A 4 -11.33 -11.79 7.88
N LYS A 5 -11.89 -12.89 7.36
CA LYS A 5 -11.19 -13.70 6.36
C LYS A 5 -10.99 -12.90 5.07
N TRP A 6 -10.05 -13.32 4.24
CA TRP A 6 -9.69 -12.59 3.01
C TRP A 6 -10.90 -12.20 2.16
N ASP A 7 -11.83 -13.13 1.94
CA ASP A 7 -13.00 -12.92 1.06
C ASP A 7 -14.02 -11.91 1.63
N LYS A 8 -13.91 -11.58 2.92
CA LYS A 8 -14.65 -10.48 3.56
C LYS A 8 -13.83 -9.20 3.70
N LEU A 9 -12.51 -9.31 3.70
CA LEU A 9 -11.58 -8.20 3.82
C LEU A 9 -11.43 -7.44 2.49
N ILE A 10 -11.28 -8.18 1.40
CA ILE A 10 -11.12 -7.63 0.06
C ILE A 10 -12.47 -7.70 -0.66
N PRO A 11 -12.95 -6.59 -1.26
CA PRO A 11 -14.15 -6.60 -2.07
C PRO A 11 -14.13 -7.71 -3.14
N SER A 12 -15.25 -8.41 -3.32
CA SER A 12 -15.35 -9.57 -4.21
C SER A 12 -15.10 -9.21 -5.66
N ASP A 13 -15.60 -8.05 -6.10
CA ASP A 13 -15.31 -7.45 -7.39
C ASP A 13 -13.81 -7.21 -7.59
N LEU A 14 -13.09 -6.69 -6.58
CA LEU A 14 -11.64 -6.48 -6.65
C LEU A 14 -10.86 -7.80 -6.70
N ASN A 15 -11.27 -8.80 -5.92
CA ASN A 15 -10.70 -10.15 -5.99
C ASN A 15 -10.83 -10.71 -7.42
N ASP A 16 -12.04 -10.69 -7.97
CA ASP A 16 -12.35 -11.26 -9.28
C ASP A 16 -11.64 -10.51 -10.40
N PHE A 17 -11.56 -9.17 -10.30
CA PHE A 17 -10.81 -8.33 -11.21
C PHE A 17 -9.33 -8.72 -11.28
N ILE A 18 -8.64 -8.78 -10.12
CA ILE A 18 -7.21 -9.14 -10.05
C ILE A 18 -7.00 -10.56 -10.57
N LEU A 19 -7.84 -11.52 -10.15
CA LEU A 19 -7.71 -12.92 -10.56
C LEU A 19 -8.04 -13.14 -12.03
N ARG A 20 -8.83 -12.26 -12.66
CA ARG A 20 -9.17 -12.36 -14.08
C ARG A 20 -8.10 -11.71 -14.96
N LEU A 21 -7.73 -10.47 -14.67
CA LEU A 21 -6.91 -9.63 -15.57
C LEU A 21 -5.41 -9.69 -15.30
N ALA A 22 -4.97 -9.97 -14.06
CA ALA A 22 -3.54 -9.92 -13.77
C ALA A 22 -2.73 -10.97 -14.56
N PRO A 23 -1.46 -10.73 -14.88
CA PRO A 23 -0.57 -11.77 -15.42
C PRO A 23 -0.40 -12.97 -14.47
N THR A 24 -0.15 -14.17 -15.02
CA THR A 24 -0.04 -15.43 -14.25
C THR A 24 0.89 -15.34 -13.03
N LYS A 25 2.05 -14.68 -13.19
CA LYS A 25 3.02 -14.49 -12.10
C LYS A 25 2.43 -13.66 -10.95
N ILE A 26 1.67 -12.62 -11.26
CA ILE A 26 1.00 -11.74 -10.28
C ILE A 26 -0.17 -12.48 -9.63
N LYS A 27 -1.00 -13.19 -10.42
CA LYS A 27 -2.08 -14.04 -9.86
C LYS A 27 -1.55 -15.03 -8.82
N SER A 28 -0.43 -15.70 -9.12
CA SER A 28 0.17 -16.68 -8.20
C SER A 28 0.61 -16.04 -6.88
N ARG A 29 1.24 -14.86 -6.94
CA ARG A 29 1.67 -14.10 -5.75
C ARG A 29 0.48 -13.61 -4.93
N TYR A 30 -0.55 -13.08 -5.59
CA TYR A 30 -1.81 -12.68 -4.95
C TYR A 30 -2.48 -13.85 -4.20
N LEU A 31 -2.55 -15.02 -4.83
CA LEU A 31 -3.09 -16.23 -4.20
C LEU A 31 -2.25 -16.70 -3.01
N LYS A 32 -0.92 -16.56 -3.05
CA LYS A 32 -0.03 -16.84 -1.91
C LYS A 32 -0.28 -15.86 -0.76
N ALA A 33 -0.43 -14.57 -1.06
CA ALA A 33 -0.78 -13.57 -0.06
C ALA A 33 -2.07 -13.96 0.69
N ARG A 34 -3.12 -14.28 -0.08
CA ARG A 34 -4.38 -14.79 0.46
C ARG A 34 -4.21 -16.01 1.37
N ASP A 35 -3.42 -16.99 0.95
CA ASP A 35 -3.16 -18.19 1.75
C ASP A 35 -2.41 -17.86 3.06
N HIS A 36 -1.37 -17.02 2.99
CA HIS A 36 -0.65 -16.55 4.17
C HIS A 36 -1.57 -15.83 5.15
N TYR A 37 -2.39 -14.89 4.68
CA TYR A 37 -3.36 -14.18 5.49
C TYR A 37 -4.40 -15.12 6.12
N ASN A 38 -5.04 -15.98 5.33
CA ASN A 38 -6.05 -16.89 5.89
C ASN A 38 -5.46 -17.87 6.91
N LYS A 39 -4.18 -18.24 6.77
CA LYS A 39 -3.47 -19.04 7.77
C LYS A 39 -3.12 -18.22 9.01
N SER A 40 -2.76 -16.94 8.89
CA SER A 40 -2.52 -16.11 10.08
C SER A 40 -3.76 -15.98 10.94
N ILE A 41 -4.93 -15.75 10.33
CA ILE A 41 -6.20 -15.62 11.07
C ILE A 41 -6.53 -16.87 11.88
N LYS A 42 -6.13 -18.06 11.41
CA LYS A 42 -6.33 -19.33 12.12
C LYS A 42 -5.35 -19.56 13.28
N LEU A 43 -4.23 -18.84 13.29
CA LEU A 43 -3.16 -18.99 14.28
C LEU A 43 -3.26 -17.97 15.41
N ILE A 44 -4.12 -16.96 15.28
CA ILE A 44 -4.40 -16.01 16.37
C ILE A 44 -4.90 -16.79 17.60
N ASP A 45 -4.43 -16.40 18.78
CA ASP A 45 -4.70 -17.03 20.08
C ASP A 45 -4.13 -18.46 20.23
N PHE A 46 -3.43 -18.98 19.22
CA PHE A 46 -2.79 -20.30 19.23
C PHE A 46 -1.27 -20.21 19.11
N ASP A 47 -0.81 -19.47 18.10
CA ASP A 47 0.59 -19.20 17.80
C ASP A 47 0.68 -17.81 17.15
N ASP A 48 0.65 -16.82 18.02
CA ASP A 48 0.59 -15.40 17.68
C ASP A 48 1.82 -14.91 16.90
N GLU A 49 3.00 -15.45 17.21
CA GLU A 49 4.23 -15.17 16.50
C GLU A 49 4.17 -15.68 15.06
N MET A 50 3.70 -16.91 14.87
CA MET A 50 3.52 -17.46 13.53
C MET A 50 2.38 -16.76 12.77
N ALA A 51 1.32 -16.34 13.47
CA ALA A 51 0.28 -15.49 12.89
C ALA A 51 0.87 -14.18 12.35
N PHE A 52 1.71 -13.50 13.14
CA PHE A 52 2.42 -12.29 12.72
C PHE A 52 3.29 -12.54 11.49
N ILE A 53 4.14 -13.58 11.52
CA ILE A 53 5.07 -13.88 10.41
C ILE A 53 4.30 -14.09 9.11
N ARG A 54 3.13 -14.73 9.20
CA ARG A 54 2.25 -14.94 8.04
C ARG A 54 1.57 -13.66 7.57
N LEU A 55 1.18 -12.74 8.46
CA LEU A 55 0.66 -11.43 8.07
C LEU A 55 1.71 -10.63 7.27
N VAL A 56 2.96 -10.61 7.76
CA VAL A 56 4.08 -10.00 7.02
C VAL A 56 4.30 -10.67 5.67
N ALA A 57 4.34 -12.01 5.62
CA ALA A 57 4.48 -12.73 4.36
C ALA A 57 3.35 -12.42 3.37
N SER A 58 2.12 -12.24 3.86
CA SER A 58 0.99 -11.84 3.02
C SER A 58 1.22 -10.46 2.39
N GLU A 59 1.59 -9.46 3.20
CA GLU A 59 1.89 -8.11 2.73
C GLU A 59 2.99 -8.12 1.66
N GLU A 60 4.09 -8.84 1.93
CA GLU A 60 5.23 -8.92 1.02
C GLU A 60 4.89 -9.51 -0.35
N GLU A 61 4.05 -10.55 -0.39
CA GLU A 61 3.65 -11.17 -1.66
C GLU A 61 2.81 -10.20 -2.52
N ILE A 62 2.01 -9.32 -1.91
CA ILE A 62 1.29 -8.26 -2.65
C ILE A 62 2.27 -7.17 -3.12
N VAL A 63 3.22 -6.75 -2.28
CA VAL A 63 4.25 -5.77 -2.68
C VAL A 63 5.10 -6.29 -3.84
N ILE A 64 5.50 -7.57 -3.80
CA ILE A 64 6.20 -8.20 -4.91
C ILE A 64 5.35 -8.19 -6.17
N SER A 65 4.04 -8.41 -6.05
CA SER A 65 3.11 -8.33 -7.18
C SER A 65 3.07 -6.94 -7.80
N ILE A 66 3.03 -5.89 -6.98
CA ILE A 66 3.09 -4.49 -7.40
C ILE A 66 4.40 -4.21 -8.16
N PHE A 67 5.54 -4.64 -7.61
CA PHE A 67 6.84 -4.44 -8.28
C PHE A 67 6.94 -5.17 -9.61
N GLU A 68 6.38 -6.37 -9.72
CA GLU A 68 6.33 -7.11 -10.98
C GLU A 68 5.42 -6.42 -12.00
N GLN A 69 4.27 -5.90 -11.58
CA GLN A 69 3.37 -5.17 -12.47
C GLN A 69 4.01 -3.87 -12.99
N LEU A 70 4.69 -3.11 -12.11
CA LEU A 70 5.44 -1.92 -12.49
C LEU A 70 6.51 -2.20 -13.55
N LYS A 71 7.19 -3.36 -13.47
CA LYS A 71 8.16 -3.80 -14.50
C LYS A 71 7.48 -4.11 -15.82
N ILE A 72 6.33 -4.79 -15.80
CA ILE A 72 5.57 -5.15 -17.01
C ILE A 72 5.11 -3.88 -17.75
N GLN A 73 4.61 -2.90 -17.00
CA GLN A 73 4.17 -1.62 -17.54
C GLN A 73 5.32 -0.70 -17.96
N LYS A 74 6.58 -1.12 -17.76
CA LYS A 74 7.80 -0.37 -18.13
C LYS A 74 7.83 1.05 -17.56
N PHE A 75 7.33 1.25 -16.34
CA PHE A 75 7.49 2.52 -15.65
C PHE A 75 8.98 2.86 -15.54
N CYS A 76 9.33 4.11 -15.85
CA CYS A 76 10.69 4.59 -16.05
C CYS A 76 11.63 4.24 -14.87
N ASN A 77 12.80 3.65 -15.16
CA ASN A 77 13.99 3.54 -14.29
C ASN A 77 13.77 3.34 -12.78
N ILE A 78 12.87 2.44 -12.40
CA ILE A 78 12.58 2.20 -10.98
C ILE A 78 13.65 1.30 -10.34
N ARG A 79 14.61 1.89 -9.63
CA ARG A 79 15.75 1.18 -9.00
C ARG A 79 15.37 0.20 -7.89
N PHE A 80 14.25 0.41 -7.19
CA PHE A 80 13.84 -0.53 -6.12
C PHE A 80 13.28 -1.85 -6.64
N THR A 81 12.78 -1.89 -7.88
CA THR A 81 12.15 -3.12 -8.42
C THR A 81 13.16 -4.25 -8.64
N SER A 82 14.46 -3.95 -8.79
CA SER A 82 15.55 -4.92 -8.85
C SER A 82 16.03 -5.35 -7.45
N ASN A 83 15.69 -4.59 -6.41
CA ASN A 83 16.10 -4.82 -5.02
C ASN A 83 14.99 -5.49 -4.16
N PHE A 84 13.98 -6.10 -4.79
CA PHE A 84 12.84 -6.74 -4.11
C PHE A 84 13.22 -7.88 -3.14
N LYS A 85 14.44 -8.41 -3.20
CA LYS A 85 14.96 -9.37 -2.22
C LYS A 85 15.24 -8.73 -0.85
N ASN A 86 15.44 -7.41 -0.81
CA ASN A 86 15.65 -6.68 0.43
C ASN A 86 14.30 -6.50 1.16
N HIS A 87 14.21 -7.05 2.37
CA HIS A 87 13.01 -6.99 3.21
C HIS A 87 12.57 -5.55 3.49
N ALA A 88 13.53 -4.66 3.79
CA ALA A 88 13.27 -3.25 4.08
C ALA A 88 12.66 -2.49 2.90
N VAL A 89 12.97 -2.91 1.67
CA VAL A 89 12.29 -2.40 0.48
C VAL A 89 10.82 -2.82 0.57
N LYS A 90 10.51 -4.12 0.61
CA LYS A 90 9.11 -4.60 0.51
C LYS A 90 8.16 -3.97 1.54
N ILE A 91 8.48 -4.07 2.82
CA ILE A 91 7.59 -3.67 3.93
C ILE A 91 7.44 -2.15 4.12
N SER A 92 8.28 -1.34 3.48
CA SER A 92 8.19 0.12 3.58
C SER A 92 7.17 0.69 2.60
N LEU A 93 6.68 -0.11 1.64
CA LEU A 93 5.71 0.36 0.65
C LEU A 93 4.33 0.62 1.26
N ALA A 94 3.79 -0.31 2.07
CA ALA A 94 2.47 -0.18 2.67
C ALA A 94 2.29 1.12 3.49
N PRO A 95 3.22 1.52 4.39
CA PRO A 95 3.10 2.79 5.11
C PRO A 95 3.21 4.01 4.20
N VAL A 96 3.96 3.93 3.10
CA VAL A 96 4.01 5.00 2.11
C VAL A 96 2.67 5.14 1.39
N LEU A 97 2.00 4.03 1.06
CA LEU A 97 0.62 4.05 0.56
C LEU A 97 -0.38 4.61 1.58
N ASP A 98 -0.22 4.31 2.86
CA ASP A 98 -1.04 4.86 3.94
C ASP A 98 -0.86 6.39 4.06
N TYR A 99 0.38 6.87 3.95
CA TYR A 99 0.68 8.30 3.86
C TYR A 99 -0.03 8.96 2.66
N PHE A 100 0.07 8.38 1.46
CA PHE A 100 -0.66 8.90 0.30
C PHE A 100 -2.16 8.88 0.53
N THR A 101 -2.70 7.81 1.11
CA THR A 101 -4.13 7.71 1.44
C THR A 101 -4.54 8.79 2.43
N SER A 102 -3.71 9.10 3.43
CA SER A 102 -3.95 10.18 4.39
C SER A 102 -4.01 11.55 3.70
N ILE A 103 -3.05 11.83 2.82
CA ILE A 103 -3.07 13.07 2.03
C ILE A 103 -4.30 13.11 1.14
N LEU A 104 -4.60 12.05 0.40
CA LEU A 104 -5.73 12.00 -0.52
C LEU A 104 -7.08 12.10 0.20
N LYS A 105 -7.19 11.60 1.44
CA LYS A 105 -8.36 11.82 2.31
C LYS A 105 -8.49 13.28 2.74
N ASN A 106 -7.36 13.96 2.94
CA ASN A 106 -7.32 15.37 3.31
C ASN A 106 -7.43 16.30 2.10
N MET A 107 -7.18 15.80 0.88
CA MET A 107 -7.52 16.50 -0.34
C MET A 107 -9.04 16.51 -0.47
N LYS A 108 -9.63 17.68 -0.26
CA LYS A 108 -10.99 17.96 -0.71
C LYS A 108 -10.95 17.82 -2.23
N PHE A 109 -11.48 16.73 -2.76
CA PHE A 109 -11.72 16.61 -4.19
C PHE A 109 -12.86 17.59 -4.52
N PHE A 110 -12.54 18.85 -4.83
CA PHE A 110 -13.47 19.90 -5.26
C PHE A 110 -14.90 19.79 -4.69
N GLY A 111 -15.11 20.31 -3.48
CA GLY A 111 -16.43 20.38 -2.86
C GLY A 111 -16.38 20.28 -1.34
N ASP A 112 -16.32 21.42 -0.65
CA ASP A 112 -16.25 21.50 0.80
C ASP A 112 -17.61 21.23 1.49
N SER A 113 -18.25 20.10 1.19
CA SER A 113 -19.49 19.71 1.85
C SER A 113 -19.34 18.36 2.54
N GLN A 114 -19.79 18.29 3.80
CA GLN A 114 -19.79 17.09 4.65
C GLN A 114 -20.68 15.92 4.11
N ARG A 115 -21.00 15.93 2.82
CA ARG A 115 -21.93 15.02 2.14
C ARG A 115 -21.30 14.28 0.96
N GLU A 116 -20.01 14.48 0.69
CA GLU A 116 -19.32 13.89 -0.45
C GLU A 116 -18.53 12.64 -0.03
N GLU A 117 -18.91 11.47 -0.56
CA GLU A 117 -18.17 10.23 -0.37
C GLU A 117 -17.38 9.92 -1.64
N VAL A 118 -16.06 10.04 -1.57
CA VAL A 118 -15.15 9.66 -2.66
C VAL A 118 -14.57 8.28 -2.38
N LYS A 119 -14.80 7.31 -3.27
CA LYS A 119 -14.25 5.95 -3.15
C LYS A 119 -13.87 5.35 -4.50
N LEU A 120 -12.95 4.39 -4.47
CA LEU A 120 -12.63 3.56 -5.62
C LEU A 120 -13.70 2.48 -5.80
N VAL A 121 -14.14 2.29 -7.04
CA VAL A 121 -15.09 1.24 -7.42
C VAL A 121 -14.64 0.56 -8.70
N LEU A 122 -15.07 -0.68 -8.89
CA LEU A 122 -14.95 -1.36 -10.17
C LEU A 122 -16.21 -1.18 -11.00
N LYS A 123 -16.03 -0.79 -12.27
CA LYS A 123 -17.11 -0.69 -13.26
C LYS A 123 -16.67 -1.43 -14.52
N GLY A 124 -17.16 -2.66 -14.66
CA GLY A 124 -16.70 -3.57 -15.72
C GLY A 124 -15.26 -4.01 -15.46
N ASP A 125 -14.38 -3.74 -16.43
CA ASP A 125 -12.98 -4.15 -16.42
C ASP A 125 -12.04 -2.98 -16.13
N SER A 126 -12.54 -1.97 -15.41
CA SER A 126 -11.73 -0.82 -15.03
C SER A 126 -12.09 -0.25 -13.66
N ILE A 127 -11.07 0.27 -12.97
CA ILE A 127 -11.17 0.97 -11.70
C ILE A 127 -11.52 2.43 -11.97
N ARG A 128 -12.48 2.93 -11.21
CA ARG A 128 -13.04 4.27 -11.33
C ARG A 128 -13.11 4.94 -9.97
N LEU A 129 -13.11 6.26 -10.00
CA LEU A 129 -13.46 7.09 -8.86
C LEU A 129 -14.98 7.26 -8.84
N LEU A 130 -15.64 6.79 -7.78
CA LEU A 130 -17.03 7.13 -7.49
C LEU A 130 -17.04 8.32 -6.54
N ILE A 131 -17.66 9.41 -6.98
CA ILE A 131 -17.95 10.59 -6.18
C ILE A 131 -19.45 10.59 -5.94
N LYS A 132 -19.85 10.36 -4.69
CA LYS A 132 -21.25 10.44 -4.30
C LYS A 132 -21.55 11.84 -3.78
N LEU A 133 -22.40 12.57 -4.48
CA LEU A 133 -22.88 13.91 -4.13
C LEU A 133 -24.35 13.81 -3.74
N GLU A 134 -24.65 13.73 -2.44
CA GLU A 134 -26.03 13.63 -1.91
C GLU A 134 -26.86 12.50 -2.55
N GLU A 135 -27.63 12.79 -3.60
CA GLU A 135 -28.48 11.86 -4.37
C GLU A 135 -27.90 11.45 -5.73
N GLN A 136 -26.75 12.00 -6.12
CA GLN A 136 -26.10 11.73 -7.41
C GLN A 136 -24.83 10.92 -7.23
N GLU A 137 -24.60 10.00 -8.16
CA GLU A 137 -23.38 9.21 -8.26
C GLU A 137 -22.65 9.57 -9.55
N LEU A 138 -21.46 10.14 -9.41
CA LEU A 138 -20.57 10.43 -10.52
C LEU A 138 -19.46 9.39 -10.56
N ILE A 139 -19.32 8.71 -11.68
CA ILE A 139 -18.25 7.72 -11.92
C ILE A 139 -17.28 8.35 -12.91
N SER A 140 -16.07 8.63 -12.46
CA SER A 140 -14.99 9.20 -13.26
C SER A 140 -13.87 8.17 -13.45
N PRO A 141 -13.15 8.18 -14.60
CA PRO A 141 -11.82 7.59 -14.68
C PRO A 141 -10.93 8.10 -13.55
N LEU A 142 -9.93 7.31 -13.17
CA LEU A 142 -8.91 7.76 -12.23
C LEU A 142 -8.23 9.02 -12.78
N PRO A 143 -8.18 10.12 -12.01
CA PRO A 143 -7.56 11.33 -12.48
C PRO A 143 -6.09 11.07 -12.79
N VAL A 144 -5.70 11.42 -14.01
CA VAL A 144 -4.33 11.28 -14.53
C VAL A 144 -3.38 12.19 -13.73
N ASN A 145 -3.89 13.35 -13.29
CA ASN A 145 -3.19 14.33 -12.48
C ASN A 145 -3.99 14.63 -11.21
N ILE A 146 -3.34 14.56 -10.05
CA ILE A 146 -3.88 15.10 -8.81
C ILE A 146 -3.22 16.45 -8.58
N THR A 147 -3.98 17.52 -8.83
CA THR A 147 -3.55 18.88 -8.53
C THR A 147 -4.07 19.24 -7.14
N LEU A 148 -3.18 19.56 -6.21
CA LEU A 148 -3.56 20.15 -4.93
C LEU A 148 -4.07 21.58 -5.17
N GLU A 149 -5.20 21.95 -4.57
CA GLU A 149 -5.91 23.24 -4.74
C GLU A 149 -5.10 24.50 -4.34
N ALA A 150 -3.85 24.38 -3.90
CA ALA A 150 -3.03 25.56 -3.64
C ALA A 150 -2.41 26.07 -4.95
N GLU A 151 -3.08 27.04 -5.59
CA GLU A 151 -2.63 27.77 -6.80
C GLU A 151 -1.21 28.39 -6.70
N ASN A 152 -0.50 28.25 -5.57
CA ASN A 152 0.85 28.77 -5.33
C ASN A 152 1.87 27.74 -4.81
N GLU A 153 1.51 26.48 -4.57
CA GLU A 153 2.49 25.47 -4.14
C GLU A 153 3.01 24.69 -5.34
N ARG A 154 4.33 24.69 -5.54
CA ARG A 154 4.94 23.77 -6.49
C ARG A 154 4.67 22.35 -5.98
N ASN A 155 3.93 21.55 -6.74
CA ASN A 155 3.66 20.15 -6.40
C ASN A 155 4.86 19.26 -6.80
N THR A 156 6.03 19.49 -6.18
CA THR A 156 7.24 18.72 -6.50
C THR A 156 7.42 17.51 -5.60
N VAL A 157 8.24 16.55 -6.01
CA VAL A 157 8.67 15.41 -5.16
C VAL A 157 9.25 15.88 -3.82
N GLU A 158 9.88 17.05 -3.76
CA GLU A 158 10.42 17.64 -2.52
C GLU A 158 9.33 18.00 -1.53
N ASP A 159 8.27 18.67 -1.98
CA ASP A 159 7.21 19.18 -1.12
C ASP A 159 6.41 18.03 -0.53
N TRP A 160 6.14 17.01 -1.36
CA TRP A 160 5.50 15.78 -0.90
C TRP A 160 6.40 14.92 -0.03
N TYR A 161 7.72 14.95 -0.21
CA TYR A 161 8.62 14.28 0.72
C TYR A 161 8.67 15.01 2.07
N ARG A 162 8.67 16.35 2.09
CA ARG A 162 8.63 17.13 3.34
C ARG A 162 7.38 16.82 4.16
N ARG A 163 6.22 16.75 3.52
CA ARG A 163 4.96 16.33 4.16
C ARG A 163 5.00 14.88 4.67
N PHE A 164 5.77 14.00 4.02
CA PHE A 164 5.99 12.65 4.53
C PHE A 164 6.76 12.69 5.85
N LEU A 165 7.74 13.59 5.99
CA LEU A 165 8.45 13.78 7.25
C LEU A 165 7.52 14.26 8.37
N GLU A 166 6.53 15.09 8.06
CA GLU A 166 5.50 15.54 9.01
C GLU A 166 4.53 14.41 9.41
N PHE A 167 4.33 13.41 8.54
CA PHE A 167 3.54 12.21 8.83
C PHE A 167 4.27 11.22 9.74
N LEU A 168 5.59 11.31 9.85
CA LEU A 168 6.35 10.42 10.73
C LEU A 168 6.03 10.70 12.21
N PRO A 169 6.06 9.67 13.07
CA PRO A 169 5.96 9.88 14.51
C PRO A 169 7.01 10.87 15.01
N GLU A 170 6.66 11.65 16.04
CA GLU A 170 7.54 12.68 16.59
C GLU A 170 8.93 12.10 16.93
N LYS A 171 10.00 12.77 16.50
CA LYS A 171 11.42 12.34 16.66
C LYS A 171 11.81 11.05 15.91
N CYS A 172 10.96 10.54 15.01
CA CYS A 172 11.31 9.42 14.14
C CYS A 172 12.07 9.90 12.90
N THR A 173 13.26 9.35 12.64
CA THR A 173 13.97 9.58 11.38
C THR A 173 13.42 8.66 10.29
N VAL A 174 13.56 9.03 9.01
CA VAL A 174 13.17 8.16 7.88
C VAL A 174 13.86 6.80 7.93
N LYS A 175 15.15 6.79 8.28
CA LYS A 175 15.88 5.55 8.52
C LYS A 175 15.29 4.76 9.69
N GLY A 176 15.04 5.42 10.83
CA GLY A 176 14.42 4.79 12.00
C GLY A 176 13.06 4.19 11.68
N PHE A 177 12.25 4.89 10.89
CA PHE A 177 10.95 4.43 10.41
C PHE A 177 11.07 3.14 9.58
N VAL A 178 11.86 3.17 8.50
CA VAL A 178 12.07 2.02 7.59
C VAL A 178 12.71 0.84 8.33
N THR A 179 13.72 1.08 9.15
CA THR A 179 14.41 0.05 9.93
C THR A 179 13.49 -0.54 11.00
N SER A 180 12.66 0.25 11.68
CA SER A 180 11.74 -0.28 12.71
C SER A 180 10.73 -1.27 12.14
N ARG A 181 10.24 -1.02 10.91
CA ARG A 181 9.38 -1.94 10.16
C ARG A 181 10.16 -3.18 9.71
N ALA A 182 11.38 -3.01 9.18
CA ALA A 182 12.27 -4.11 8.77
C ALA A 182 12.64 -5.05 9.89
N ASP A 183 12.87 -4.48 11.05
CA ASP A 183 13.26 -5.23 12.21
C ASP A 183 12.05 -5.74 12.98
N ALA A 184 10.80 -5.40 12.64
CA ALA A 184 9.63 -5.95 13.33
C ALA A 184 9.61 -7.49 13.22
N ARG A 185 9.90 -8.02 12.02
CA ARG A 185 10.04 -9.47 11.80
C ARG A 185 11.24 -10.06 12.54
N ASN A 186 12.40 -9.41 12.49
CA ASN A 186 13.61 -9.89 13.16
C ASN A 186 13.45 -9.86 14.68
N LYS A 187 12.87 -8.82 15.25
CA LYS A 187 12.61 -8.68 16.69
C LYS A 187 11.70 -9.78 17.22
N ILE A 188 10.78 -10.28 16.40
CA ILE A 188 9.91 -11.42 16.75
C ILE A 188 10.67 -12.73 16.61
N LEU A 189 11.40 -12.94 15.51
CA LEU A 189 12.18 -14.17 15.29
C LEU A 189 13.33 -14.35 16.29
N TYR A 190 13.91 -13.27 16.82
CA TYR A 190 15.08 -13.29 17.71
C TYR A 190 14.77 -12.87 19.16
N ALA A 191 13.49 -12.85 19.57
CA ALA A 191 13.12 -12.57 20.96
C ALA A 191 13.59 -13.66 21.97
N HIS A 192 14.18 -14.75 21.49
CA HIS A 192 14.41 -15.96 22.28
C HIS A 192 15.69 -16.05 23.12
N ASP A 193 16.50 -14.99 23.25
CA ASP A 193 17.64 -14.98 24.19
C ASP A 193 17.37 -14.17 25.48
N GLY A 194 16.12 -14.24 25.99
CA GLY A 194 15.78 -13.81 27.36
C GLY A 194 14.87 -12.59 27.49
N GLY A 195 14.24 -12.12 26.41
CA GLY A 195 13.25 -11.04 26.45
C GLY A 195 11.86 -11.55 26.08
N THR A 196 10.92 -11.61 27.03
CA THR A 196 9.50 -11.81 26.70
C THR A 196 9.02 -10.63 25.86
N PHE A 197 8.89 -10.83 24.55
CA PHE A 197 8.18 -9.90 23.69
C PHE A 197 6.68 -10.20 23.84
N ASN A 198 6.00 -9.44 24.70
CA ASN A 198 4.54 -9.45 24.78
C ASN A 198 3.95 -8.72 23.55
N LEU A 199 4.15 -9.28 22.37
CA LEU A 199 3.28 -9.01 21.23
C LEU A 199 2.18 -10.08 21.27
N SER A 200 1.26 -9.98 22.24
CA SER A 200 -0.10 -10.42 21.89
C SER A 200 -0.45 -9.61 20.65
N PRO A 201 -0.84 -10.22 19.52
CA PRO A 201 -1.39 -9.53 18.38
C PRO A 201 -2.70 -8.97 18.91
N THR A 202 -2.60 -7.78 19.51
CA THR A 202 -3.76 -7.03 19.92
C THR A 202 -4.62 -6.89 18.68
N GLU A 203 -5.93 -6.91 18.86
CA GLU A 203 -6.88 -6.71 17.77
C GLU A 203 -6.49 -5.48 16.89
N THR A 204 -5.92 -4.45 17.51
CA THR A 204 -5.27 -3.29 16.89
C THR A 204 -4.20 -3.63 15.83
N PHE A 205 -3.34 -4.62 16.09
CA PHE A 205 -2.26 -5.02 15.20
C PHE A 205 -2.77 -5.76 13.95
N ILE A 206 -3.71 -6.68 14.12
CA ILE A 206 -4.33 -7.40 12.99
C ILE A 206 -5.09 -6.40 12.10
N HIS A 207 -5.81 -5.45 12.71
CA HIS A 207 -6.48 -4.38 11.97
C HIS A 207 -5.53 -3.52 11.16
N HIS A 208 -4.32 -3.27 11.69
CA HIS A 208 -3.29 -2.54 10.96
C HIS A 208 -2.92 -3.27 9.66
N PHE A 209 -2.60 -4.57 9.75
CA PHE A 209 -2.29 -5.39 8.58
C PHE A 209 -3.46 -5.53 7.61
N GLN A 210 -4.69 -5.69 8.12
CA GLN A 210 -5.89 -5.73 7.30
C GLN A 210 -6.03 -4.46 6.45
N ARG A 211 -5.84 -3.30 7.06
CA ARG A 211 -5.88 -2.00 6.36
C ARG A 211 -4.78 -1.92 5.30
N GLU A 212 -3.55 -2.27 5.64
CA GLU A 212 -2.42 -2.23 4.71
C GLU A 212 -2.60 -3.19 3.53
N ILE A 213 -3.08 -4.41 3.78
CA ILE A 213 -3.39 -5.39 2.73
C ILE A 213 -4.48 -4.87 1.78
N VAL A 214 -5.53 -4.23 2.31
CA VAL A 214 -6.58 -3.61 1.47
C VAL A 214 -5.99 -2.52 0.57
N LEU A 215 -5.17 -1.62 1.14
CA LEU A 215 -4.52 -0.55 0.37
C LEU A 215 -3.61 -1.11 -0.74
N LEU A 216 -2.83 -2.14 -0.42
CA LEU A 216 -1.96 -2.81 -1.38
C LEU A 216 -2.75 -3.52 -2.49
N CYS A 217 -3.87 -4.17 -2.16
CA CYS A 217 -4.74 -4.81 -3.16
C CYS A 217 -5.35 -3.77 -4.12
N TRP A 218 -5.79 -2.62 -3.61
CA TRP A 218 -6.26 -1.52 -4.46
C TRP A 218 -5.14 -0.96 -5.34
N ALA A 219 -3.95 -0.72 -4.78
CA ALA A 219 -2.80 -0.26 -5.55
C ALA A 219 -2.42 -1.26 -6.66
N LEU A 220 -2.44 -2.56 -6.37
CA LEU A 220 -2.23 -3.60 -7.37
C LEU A 220 -3.32 -3.58 -8.45
N GLY A 221 -4.59 -3.44 -8.05
CA GLY A 221 -5.71 -3.32 -8.98
C GLY A 221 -5.54 -2.14 -9.94
N ILE A 222 -5.17 -0.96 -9.42
CA ILE A 222 -4.93 0.25 -10.22
C ILE A 222 -3.84 0.00 -11.26
N LEU A 223 -2.78 -0.72 -10.88
CA LEU A 223 -1.70 -1.06 -11.80
C LEU A 223 -2.08 -2.17 -12.80
N ILE A 224 -3.11 -2.97 -12.55
CA ILE A 224 -3.60 -3.98 -13.50
C ILE A 224 -4.55 -3.35 -14.53
N ASP A 225 -5.24 -2.28 -14.17
CA ASP A 225 -6.15 -1.57 -15.07
C ASP A 225 -5.40 -0.94 -16.25
N ASP A 226 -5.59 -1.52 -17.44
CA ASP A 226 -4.94 -1.10 -18.69
C ASP A 226 -5.52 0.20 -19.27
N ASP A 227 -6.65 0.69 -18.76
CA ASP A 227 -7.33 1.91 -19.26
C ASP A 227 -6.69 3.22 -18.77
N ILE A 228 -5.69 3.13 -17.88
CA ILE A 228 -5.01 4.34 -17.43
C ILE A 228 -3.90 4.67 -18.45
N ALA A 229 -4.04 5.81 -19.14
CA ALA A 229 -3.16 6.21 -20.24
C ALA A 229 -1.68 6.18 -19.84
N THR A 230 -0.91 5.30 -20.49
CA THR A 230 0.48 4.95 -20.15
C THR A 230 1.51 6.07 -20.25
N ARG A 231 1.09 7.28 -20.64
CA ARG A 231 1.97 8.44 -20.84
C ARG A 231 1.78 9.56 -19.81
N GLY A 232 0.83 9.47 -18.88
CA GLY A 232 0.46 10.60 -18.00
C GLY A 232 0.38 10.34 -16.50
N TYR A 233 0.97 9.26 -15.97
CA TYR A 233 0.75 8.91 -14.56
C TYR A 233 1.48 9.79 -13.53
N ASP A 234 1.08 11.05 -13.37
CA ASP A 234 1.73 11.99 -12.46
C ASP A 234 1.65 11.53 -10.99
N LEU A 235 0.51 10.97 -10.55
CA LEU A 235 0.37 10.47 -9.18
C LEU A 235 1.20 9.20 -8.93
N ILE A 236 1.11 8.20 -9.81
CA ILE A 236 1.86 6.94 -9.62
C ILE A 236 3.37 7.23 -9.71
N ASN A 237 3.81 8.08 -10.66
CA ASN A 237 5.20 8.52 -10.76
C ASN A 237 5.66 9.30 -9.52
N LEU A 238 4.81 10.17 -8.99
CA LEU A 238 5.06 10.89 -7.74
C LEU A 238 5.20 9.92 -6.57
N MET A 239 4.30 8.94 -6.44
CA MET A 239 4.37 7.89 -5.42
C MET A 239 5.65 7.07 -5.52
N ILE A 240 6.02 6.64 -6.73
CA ILE A 240 7.26 5.93 -7.01
C ILE A 240 8.46 6.79 -6.62
N SER A 241 8.46 8.07 -6.99
CA SER A 241 9.58 8.99 -6.74
C SER A 241 9.77 9.27 -5.24
N ILE A 242 8.68 9.47 -4.51
CA ILE A 242 8.71 9.67 -3.05
C ILE A 242 9.15 8.39 -2.35
N TYR A 243 8.62 7.24 -2.77
CA TYR A 243 9.03 5.96 -2.22
C TYR A 243 10.52 5.68 -2.48
N GLU A 244 11.01 5.92 -3.69
CA GLU A 244 12.42 5.80 -4.03
C GLU A 244 13.29 6.74 -3.17
N ARG A 245 12.86 7.99 -2.99
CA ARG A 245 13.55 8.94 -2.12
C ARG A 245 13.61 8.47 -0.68
N ILE A 246 12.51 7.96 -0.13
CA ILE A 246 12.46 7.38 1.22
C ILE A 246 13.47 6.24 1.36
N LEU A 247 13.58 5.38 0.34
CA LEU A 247 14.55 4.29 0.33
C LEU A 247 16.01 4.77 0.25
N ILE A 248 16.28 5.85 -0.48
CA ILE A 248 17.62 6.46 -0.56
C ILE A 248 18.00 7.10 0.77
N GLU A 249 17.11 7.89 1.36
CA GLU A 249 17.33 8.63 2.61
C GLU A 249 17.45 7.69 3.82
N SER A 250 16.72 6.57 3.80
CA SER A 250 16.89 5.48 4.77
C SER A 250 18.17 4.65 4.56
N LYS A 251 18.96 4.93 3.51
CA LYS A 251 20.16 4.19 3.10
C LYS A 251 19.90 2.73 2.72
N VAL A 252 18.66 2.40 2.36
CA VAL A 252 18.27 1.08 1.84
C VAL A 252 18.67 0.96 0.36
N LEU A 253 18.54 2.06 -0.38
CA LEU A 253 19.11 2.22 -1.72
C LEU A 253 20.32 3.16 -1.67
N LYS A 254 21.28 2.92 -2.57
CA LYS A 254 22.39 3.85 -2.78
C LYS A 254 21.95 4.98 -3.71
N VAL A 255 22.44 6.19 -3.46
CA VAL A 255 22.42 7.26 -4.46
C VAL A 255 23.24 6.77 -5.66
N GLY A 256 22.63 6.83 -6.85
CA GLY A 256 23.29 6.52 -8.12
C GLY A 256 23.75 7.79 -8.79
#